data_AF-A0A644Y1V6-F1
#
_entry.id   AF-A0A644Y1V6-F1
#
_cell.length_a   1.000
_cell.length_b   1.000
_cell.length_c   1.000
_cell.angle_alpha   90.00
_cell.angle_beta   90.00
_cell.angle_gamma   90.00
#
_symmetry.space_group_name_H-M   'P 1'
#
loop_
_entity.id
_entity.type
_entity.pdbx_description
1 polymer ?
#
loop_
_entity_poly.entity_id
_entity_poly.type
_entity_poly.pdbx_seq_one_letter_code
_entity_poly.pdbx_strand_id
1 'polypeptide(L)'
;MIELVWLAGCEFTYIGSMGGYVPVHDKCMRTTVDGIYVAGDVAGIEEASTAMEEGRLAGISVAYDLGLVEKEKAEERMDEIWNKLNSLRCGQFGEKRRTAKDQILEKGKELVV
;
A
#
# COMPACT_ATOMS: atom_id res chain seq x y z
N MET A 1 10.77 -10.36 7.35
CA MET A 1 9.38 -10.45 6.84
C MET A 1 9.27 -10.16 5.34
N ILE A 2 10.23 -9.44 4.75
CA ILE A 2 10.25 -9.11 3.31
C ILE A 2 10.64 -10.29 2.41
N GLU A 3 11.25 -11.32 2.97
CA GLU A 3 11.75 -12.50 2.27
C GLU A 3 10.64 -13.29 1.58
N LEU A 4 9.44 -13.36 2.17
CA LEU A 4 8.29 -14.00 1.54
C LEU A 4 7.84 -13.27 0.27
N VAL A 5 7.93 -11.94 0.27
CA VAL A 5 7.54 -11.09 -0.86
C VAL A 5 8.56 -11.23 -2.00
N TRP A 6 9.86 -11.36 -1.67
CA TRP A 6 10.89 -11.74 -2.65
C TRP A 6 10.70 -13.15 -3.22
N LEU A 7 10.44 -14.13 -2.37
CA LEU A 7 10.22 -15.51 -2.81
C LEU A 7 8.97 -15.64 -3.69
N ALA A 8 7.97 -14.77 -3.50
CA ALA A 8 6.79 -14.69 -4.34
C ALA A 8 7.05 -14.05 -5.71
N GLY A 9 8.24 -13.47 -5.95
CA GLY A 9 8.59 -12.84 -7.22
C GLY A 9 8.07 -11.41 -7.38
N CYS A 10 7.67 -10.74 -6.29
CA CYS A 10 7.27 -9.33 -6.35
C CYS A 10 8.48 -8.43 -6.63
N GLU A 11 8.25 -7.33 -7.34
CA GLU A 11 9.26 -6.30 -7.59
C GLU A 11 9.42 -5.38 -6.39
N PHE A 12 10.61 -4.77 -6.28
CA PHE A 12 10.99 -3.91 -5.17
C PHE A 12 11.54 -2.58 -5.66
N THR A 13 11.42 -1.55 -4.82
CA THR A 13 12.11 -0.28 -4.98
C THR A 13 12.88 0.06 -3.70
N TYR A 14 13.95 0.84 -3.82
CA TYR A 14 14.73 1.29 -2.66
C TYR A 14 14.31 2.70 -2.25
N ILE A 15 13.78 2.85 -1.04
CA ILE A 15 13.42 4.14 -0.45
C ILE A 15 13.97 4.19 0.97
N GLY A 16 15.12 4.87 1.13
CA GLY A 16 15.84 4.92 2.42
C GLY A 16 15.00 5.46 3.58
N SER A 17 14.08 6.39 3.33
CA SER A 17 13.15 6.93 4.34
C SER A 17 12.08 5.94 4.80
N MET A 18 11.93 4.80 4.11
CA MET A 18 10.99 3.71 4.44
C MET A 18 11.69 2.46 4.96
N GLY A 19 12.98 2.55 5.31
CA GLY A 19 13.76 1.43 5.85
C GLY A 19 14.53 0.62 4.80
N GLY A 20 14.61 1.09 3.55
CA GLY A 20 15.41 0.48 2.50
C GLY A 20 14.54 -0.10 1.37
N TYR A 21 14.70 -1.39 1.08
CA TYR A 21 13.90 -2.06 0.05
C TYR A 21 12.47 -2.25 0.52
N VAL A 22 11.52 -1.82 -0.31
CA VAL A 22 10.08 -1.98 -0.09
C VAL A 22 9.44 -2.59 -1.34
N PRO A 23 8.45 -3.48 -1.20
CA PRO A 23 7.71 -4.02 -2.35
C PRO A 23 7.02 -2.89 -3.10
N VAL A 24 7.05 -2.97 -4.43
CA VAL A 24 6.25 -2.08 -5.27
C VAL A 24 4.79 -2.48 -5.17
N HIS A 25 3.90 -1.51 -4.95
CA HIS A 25 2.47 -1.75 -4.91
C HIS A 25 1.65 -0.56 -5.42
N ASP A 26 0.41 -0.79 -5.83
CA ASP A 26 -0.52 0.23 -6.32
C ASP A 26 -1.31 0.92 -5.18
N LYS A 27 -2.27 1.79 -5.55
CA LYS A 27 -3.15 2.50 -4.60
C LYS A 27 -4.13 1.59 -3.84
N CYS A 28 -4.27 0.34 -4.26
CA CYS A 28 -5.11 -0.68 -3.66
C CYS A 28 -4.27 -1.75 -2.94
N MET A 29 -2.98 -1.48 -2.75
CA MET A 29 -2.02 -2.35 -2.09
C MET A 29 -1.69 -3.64 -2.85
N ARG A 30 -2.03 -3.73 -4.15
CA ARG A 30 -1.66 -4.84 -5.05
C ARG A 30 -0.19 -4.75 -5.39
N THR A 31 0.52 -5.87 -5.32
CA THR A 31 1.92 -5.95 -5.77
C THR A 31 1.98 -6.19 -7.29
N THR A 32 3.19 -6.34 -7.84
CA THR A 32 3.42 -6.72 -9.24
C THR A 32 3.08 -8.19 -9.55
N VAL A 33 2.71 -8.98 -8.53
CA VAL A 33 2.26 -10.37 -8.70
C VAL A 33 0.78 -10.45 -8.36
N ASP A 34 0.00 -10.94 -9.32
CA ASP A 34 -1.46 -11.06 -9.20
C ASP A 34 -1.87 -11.87 -7.97
N GLY A 35 -2.87 -11.36 -7.26
CA GLY A 35 -3.39 -11.98 -6.04
C GLY A 35 -2.52 -11.78 -4.79
N ILE A 36 -1.40 -11.05 -4.88
CA ILE A 36 -0.55 -10.72 -3.73
C ILE A 36 -0.68 -9.23 -3.38
N TYR A 37 -0.93 -8.98 -2.11
CA TYR A 37 -1.10 -7.65 -1.52
C TYR A 37 -0.16 -7.49 -0.33
N VAL A 38 0.30 -6.27 -0.10
CA VAL A 38 1.20 -5.93 1.01
C VAL A 38 0.60 -4.80 1.85
N ALA A 39 0.78 -4.82 3.17
CA ALA A 39 0.29 -3.76 4.04
C ALA A 39 1.11 -3.67 5.33
N GLY A 40 1.06 -2.52 5.99
CA GLY A 40 1.81 -2.29 7.22
C GLY A 40 3.31 -2.17 6.94
N ASP A 41 4.14 -2.52 7.92
CA ASP A 41 5.59 -2.25 7.84
C ASP A 41 6.28 -2.92 6.63
N VAL A 42 5.72 -4.00 6.09
CA VAL A 42 6.21 -4.61 4.84
C VAL A 42 6.03 -3.69 3.64
N ALA A 43 4.98 -2.86 3.61
CA ALA A 43 4.72 -1.87 2.56
C ALA A 43 5.47 -0.53 2.79
N GLY A 44 6.29 -0.45 3.83
CA GLY A 44 7.06 0.73 4.22
C GLY A 44 6.92 1.04 5.71
N ILE A 45 8.02 1.41 6.37
CA ILE A 45 8.02 1.69 7.82
C ILE A 45 7.29 3.01 8.10
N GLU A 46 6.15 2.92 8.80
CA GLU A 46 5.36 4.08 9.25
C GLU A 46 4.91 3.92 10.72
N GLU A 47 3.65 4.26 11.04
CA GLU A 47 3.05 4.13 12.37
C GLU A 47 2.06 2.97 12.41
N ALA A 48 1.79 2.45 13.61
CA ALA A 48 0.82 1.37 13.81
C ALA A 48 -0.58 1.71 13.25
N SER A 49 -1.02 2.97 13.39
CA SER A 49 -2.29 3.45 12.82
C SER A 49 -2.31 3.37 11.30
N THR A 50 -1.20 3.70 10.63
CA THR A 50 -1.06 3.55 9.18
C THR A 50 -1.15 2.08 8.80
N ALA A 51 -0.43 1.20 9.51
CA ALA A 51 -0.44 -0.22 9.22
C ALA A 51 -1.85 -0.84 9.33
N MET A 52 -2.65 -0.40 10.31
CA MET A 52 -4.04 -0.83 10.44
C MET A 52 -4.90 -0.40 9.25
N GLU A 53 -4.78 0.86 8.82
CA GLU A 53 -5.57 1.37 7.70
C GLU A 53 -5.12 0.79 6.36
N GLU A 54 -3.83 0.53 6.14
CA GLU A 54 -3.36 -0.20 4.97
C GLU A 54 -3.87 -1.64 4.94
N GLY A 55 -3.94 -2.32 6.10
CA GLY A 55 -4.55 -3.65 6.20
C GLY A 55 -6.03 -3.62 5.82
N ARG A 56 -6.78 -2.59 6.22
CA ARG A 56 -8.17 -2.39 5.78
C ARG A 56 -8.25 -2.16 4.27
N LEU A 57 -7.33 -1.36 3.71
CA LEU A 57 -7.28 -1.04 2.28
C LEU A 57 -6.99 -2.29 1.44
N ALA A 58 -6.00 -3.08 1.85
CA ALA A 58 -5.71 -4.37 1.22
C ALA A 58 -6.92 -5.31 1.32
N GLY A 59 -7.55 -5.42 2.48
CA GLY A 59 -8.73 -6.27 2.69
C GLY A 59 -9.92 -5.92 1.80
N ILE A 60 -10.29 -4.64 1.68
CA ILE A 60 -11.39 -4.23 0.78
C ILE A 60 -11.01 -4.44 -0.69
N SER A 61 -9.73 -4.23 -1.05
CA SER A 61 -9.24 -4.44 -2.42
C SER A 61 -9.29 -5.92 -2.81
N VAL A 62 -8.86 -6.82 -1.92
CA VAL A 62 -8.99 -8.28 -2.11
C VAL A 62 -10.46 -8.67 -2.28
N ALA A 63 -11.35 -8.18 -1.42
CA ALA A 63 -12.77 -8.51 -1.49
C ALA A 63 -13.42 -8.03 -2.80
N TYR A 64 -13.02 -6.85 -3.29
CA TYR A 64 -13.44 -6.32 -4.59
C TYR A 64 -12.91 -7.17 -5.75
N ASP A 65 -11.62 -7.51 -5.75
CA ASP A 65 -10.99 -8.28 -6.83
C ASP A 65 -11.52 -9.72 -6.91
N LEU A 66 -11.99 -10.27 -5.79
CA LEU A 66 -12.68 -11.56 -5.73
C LEU A 66 -14.18 -11.47 -6.11
N GLY A 67 -14.70 -10.29 -6.43
CA GLY A 67 -16.12 -10.08 -6.79
C GLY A 67 -17.08 -10.23 -5.62
N LEU A 68 -16.61 -10.08 -4.37
CA LEU A 68 -17.42 -10.23 -3.16
C LEU A 68 -18.05 -8.92 -2.69
N VAL A 69 -17.66 -7.79 -3.29
CA VAL A 69 -18.15 -6.45 -2.97
C VAL A 69 -18.41 -5.69 -4.27
N GLU A 70 -19.58 -5.06 -4.34
CA GLU A 70 -19.96 -4.16 -5.44
C GLU A 70 -18.96 -3.02 -5.61
N LYS A 71 -18.74 -2.61 -6.86
CA LYS A 71 -17.73 -1.61 -7.21
C LYS A 71 -17.92 -0.30 -6.47
N GLU A 72 -19.12 0.26 -6.48
CA GLU A 72 -19.41 1.57 -5.88
C GLU A 72 -19.12 1.55 -4.37
N LYS A 73 -19.47 0.44 -3.70
CA LYS A 73 -19.22 0.26 -2.28
C LYS A 73 -17.74 0.06 -1.97
N ALA A 74 -17.01 -0.64 -2.85
CA ALA A 74 -15.58 -0.82 -2.70
C ALA A 74 -14.85 0.53 -2.85
N GLU A 75 -15.20 1.31 -3.87
CA GLU A 75 -14.65 2.65 -4.14
C GLU A 75 -14.90 3.62 -2.98
N GLU A 76 -16.14 3.72 -2.50
CA GLU A 76 -16.49 4.54 -1.33
C GLU A 76 -15.62 4.21 -0.11
N ARG A 77 -15.46 2.91 0.18
CA ARG A 77 -14.67 2.44 1.33
C ARG A 77 -13.18 2.67 1.15
N MET A 78 -12.64 2.51 -0.05
CA MET A 78 -11.24 2.81 -0.34
C MET A 78 -10.97 4.31 -0.17
N ASP A 79 -11.87 5.18 -0.63
CA ASP A 79 -11.74 6.63 -0.50
C ASP A 79 -11.76 7.08 0.97
N GLU A 80 -12.65 6.52 1.79
CA GLU A 80 -12.66 6.75 3.24
C GLU A 80 -11.33 6.37 3.91
N ILE A 81 -10.76 5.23 3.53
CA ILE A 81 -9.49 4.76 4.09
C ILE A 81 -8.33 5.64 3.63
N TRP A 82 -8.30 6.05 2.37
CA TRP A 82 -7.28 6.98 1.86
C TRP A 82 -7.36 8.35 2.54
N ASN A 83 -8.56 8.85 2.84
CA ASN A 83 -8.71 10.08 3.62
C ASN A 83 -8.09 9.96 5.02
N LYS A 84 -8.25 8.81 5.69
CA LYS A 84 -7.60 8.55 6.98
C LYS A 84 -6.09 8.40 6.85
N LEU A 85 -5.60 7.66 5.85
CA LEU A 85 -4.16 7.54 5.58
C LEU A 85 -3.53 8.91 5.32
N ASN A 86 -4.20 9.76 4.55
CA ASN A 86 -3.74 11.11 4.26
C ASN A 86 -3.71 11.98 5.51
N SER A 87 -4.67 11.86 6.42
CA SER A 87 -4.65 12.61 7.69
C SER A 87 -3.53 12.14 8.62
N LEU A 88 -3.21 10.85 8.65
CA LEU A 88 -2.07 10.29 9.38
C LEU A 88 -0.72 10.73 8.80
N ARG A 89 -0.66 11.02 7.50
CA ARG A 89 0.54 11.51 6.79
C ARG A 89 0.57 13.04 6.66
N CYS A 90 -0.18 13.78 7.48
CA CYS A 90 -0.14 15.25 7.54
C CYS A 90 0.87 15.76 8.59
N GLY A 91 1.33 17.00 8.42
CA GLY A 91 2.17 17.70 9.40
C GLY A 91 3.67 17.41 9.29
N GLN A 92 4.45 18.03 10.19
CA GLN A 92 5.92 18.09 10.13
C GLN A 92 6.61 16.71 10.12
N PHE A 93 6.00 15.69 10.74
CA PHE A 93 6.51 14.31 10.77
C PHE A 93 5.81 13.38 9.74
N GLY A 94 4.75 13.85 9.08
CA GLY A 94 4.00 13.10 8.08
C GLY A 94 4.51 13.30 6.66
N GLU A 95 5.10 14.48 6.37
CA GLU A 95 5.54 14.85 5.02
C GLU A 95 6.54 13.85 4.42
N LYS A 96 7.56 13.43 5.19
CA LYS A 96 8.55 12.44 4.71
C LYS A 96 7.90 11.11 4.31
N ARG A 97 6.91 10.65 5.09
CA ARG A 97 6.17 9.40 4.82
C ARG A 97 5.27 9.56 3.62
N ARG A 98 4.60 10.71 3.48
CA ARG A 98 3.81 11.06 2.29
C ARG A 98 4.65 11.00 1.03
N THR A 99 5.75 11.75 0.97
CA THR A 99 6.63 11.79 -0.20
C THR A 99 7.17 10.41 -0.55
N ALA A 100 7.57 9.62 0.46
CA ALA A 100 8.05 8.27 0.23
C ALA A 100 6.93 7.33 -0.25
N LYS A 101 5.70 7.46 0.25
CA LYS A 101 4.55 6.71 -0.26
C LYS A 101 4.24 7.08 -1.70
N ASP A 102 4.31 8.37 -2.06
CA ASP A 102 4.09 8.84 -3.42
C ASP A 102 5.10 8.22 -4.39
N GLN A 103 6.38 8.11 -4.01
CA GLN A 103 7.40 7.41 -4.80
C GLN A 103 7.07 5.92 -5.02
N ILE A 104 6.54 5.23 -4.01
CA ILE A 104 6.07 3.84 -4.17
C ILE A 104 4.92 3.77 -5.17
N LEU A 105 3.94 4.67 -5.05
CA LEU A 105 2.77 4.69 -5.93
C LEU A 105 3.12 5.07 -7.37
N GLU A 106 4.10 5.95 -7.58
CA GLU A 106 4.64 6.24 -8.91
C GLU A 106 5.25 4.99 -9.54
N LYS A 107 6.08 4.25 -8.80
CA LYS A 107 6.60 2.94 -9.26
C LYS A 107 5.49 1.92 -9.48
N GLY A 108 4.45 1.93 -8.65
CA GLY A 108 3.28 1.08 -8.79
C GLY A 108 2.56 1.29 -10.11
N LYS A 109 2.37 2.55 -10.55
CA LYS A 109 1.76 2.86 -11.86
C LYS A 109 2.57 2.35 -13.05
N GLU A 110 3.88 2.18 -12.89
CA GLU A 110 4.78 1.69 -13.94
C GLU A 110 4.80 0.16 -14.02
N LEU A 111 4.67 -0.52 -12.88
CA LEU A 111 5.02 -1.95 -12.75
C LEU A 111 3.85 -2.86 -12.33
N VAL A 112 2.78 -2.31 -11.75
CA VAL A 112 1.56 -3.07 -11.39
C VAL A 112 0.56 -2.86 -12.52
N VAL A 113 0.26 -3.95 -13.25
CA VAL A 113 -0.60 -3.96 -14.46
C VAL A 113 -1.96 -4.55 -14.15
#